data_AF-A0A353RRD5-F1
#
_entry.id   AF-A0A353RRD5-F1
#
_cell.length_a   1.000
_cell.length_b   1.000
_cell.length_c   1.000
_cell.angle_alpha   90.00
_cell.angle_beta   90.00
_cell.angle_gamma   90.00
#
_symmetry.space_group_name_H-M   'P 1'
#
loop_
_entity.id
_entity.type
_entity.pdbx_description
1 polymer ?
#
loop_
_entity_poly.entity_id
_entity_poly.type
_entity_poly.pdbx_seq_one_letter_code
_entity_poly.pdbx_strand_id
1 'polypeptide(L)'
;MDTKIFHGDLTPDALANMLIAHFNRGNYQVQRIGDGKHLAVQIATREKIFAGGPTALTVTMEKVSDGVSVQLSKQAWFGVAASLGVTALGALKNPWSLLNRIDDLAQDLESLQLQENVLQALEEYARQHGTGYQLSERLQRLVCPYCLTANLVGTSSCMACGAPLGESQPITCPSCGFILDKHESTCPNCGRALTKTF
;
A
#
# COMPACT_ATOMS: atom_id res chain seq x y z
N MET A 1 1.68 -13.67 3.47
CA MET A 1 2.16 -12.41 4.06
C MET A 1 2.62 -11.61 2.87
N ASP A 2 1.79 -10.67 2.45
CA ASP A 2 1.96 -10.07 1.13
C ASP A 2 2.50 -8.66 1.32
N THR A 3 3.72 -8.44 0.81
CA THR A 3 4.38 -7.13 0.84
C THR A 3 3.94 -6.36 -0.40
N LYS A 4 3.42 -5.14 -0.20
CA LYS A 4 3.05 -4.22 -1.26
C LYS A 4 3.93 -2.99 -1.20
N ILE A 5 4.44 -2.55 -2.34
CA ILE A 5 5.25 -1.33 -2.43
C ILE A 5 4.36 -0.21 -2.98
N PHE A 6 4.31 0.90 -2.25
CA PHE A 6 3.67 2.12 -2.71
C PHE A 6 4.76 3.08 -3.18
N HIS A 7 4.78 3.33 -4.48
CA HIS A 7 5.78 4.19 -5.10
C HIS A 7 5.38 5.67 -5.00
N GLY A 8 6.35 6.57 -4.94
CA GLY A 8 6.11 8.00 -4.78
C GLY A 8 7.04 8.68 -3.79
N ASP A 9 6.90 9.99 -3.64
CA ASP A 9 7.50 10.73 -2.53
C ASP A 9 6.70 10.52 -1.23
N LEU A 10 6.55 9.24 -0.88
CA LEU A 10 5.84 8.79 0.30
C LEU A 10 6.84 8.54 1.42
N THR A 11 6.46 8.87 2.65
CA THR A 11 7.25 8.56 3.85
C THR A 11 6.45 7.63 4.76
N PRO A 12 7.12 6.72 5.50
CA PRO A 12 6.44 5.88 6.49
C PRO A 12 5.65 6.71 7.52
N ASP A 13 6.18 7.87 7.92
CA ASP A 13 5.49 8.81 8.82
C ASP A 13 4.20 9.38 8.21
N ALA A 14 4.21 9.75 6.93
CA ALA A 14 3.02 10.27 6.26
C ALA A 14 1.90 9.21 6.18
N LEU A 15 2.25 7.98 5.81
CA LEU A 15 1.31 6.86 5.81
C LEU A 15 0.80 6.55 7.23
N ALA A 16 1.67 6.58 8.23
CA ALA A 16 1.29 6.35 9.61
C ALA A 16 0.29 7.37 10.14
N ASN A 17 0.57 8.66 9.92
CA ASN A 17 -0.29 9.75 10.34
C ASN A 17 -1.66 9.68 9.65
N MET A 18 -1.67 9.30 8.37
CA MET A 18 -2.91 9.05 7.64
C MET A 18 -3.71 7.90 8.26
N LEU A 19 -3.08 6.76 8.53
CA LEU A 19 -3.76 5.61 9.15
C LEU A 19 -4.32 5.96 10.53
N ILE A 20 -3.58 6.70 11.35
CA ILE A 20 -4.05 7.19 12.65
C ILE A 20 -5.26 8.11 12.46
N ALA A 21 -5.20 9.09 11.56
CA ALA A 21 -6.29 10.01 11.30
C ALA A 21 -7.55 9.29 10.77
N HIS A 22 -7.37 8.24 9.96
CA HIS A 22 -8.46 7.51 9.34
C HIS A 22 -9.10 6.47 10.29
N PHE A 23 -8.30 5.76 11.08
CA PHE A 23 -8.76 4.61 11.87
C PHE A 23 -8.83 4.85 13.37
N ASN A 24 -8.22 5.89 13.94
CA ASN A 24 -8.27 6.14 15.40
C ASN A 24 -9.59 6.80 15.84
N ARG A 25 -10.73 6.21 15.44
CA ARG A 25 -12.08 6.70 15.68
C ARG A 25 -13.08 5.54 15.74
N GLY A 26 -14.24 5.79 16.34
CA GLY A 26 -15.31 4.79 16.43
C GLY A 26 -14.86 3.53 17.18
N ASN A 27 -14.99 2.37 16.53
CA ASN A 27 -14.68 1.06 17.13
C ASN A 27 -13.20 0.69 17.09
N TYR A 28 -12.33 1.52 16.53
CA TYR A 28 -10.90 1.22 16.36
C TYR A 28 -10.01 2.15 17.17
N GLN A 29 -8.94 1.58 17.71
CA GLN A 29 -7.80 2.28 18.30
C GLN A 29 -6.56 2.01 17.46
N VAL A 30 -5.70 3.02 17.35
CA VAL A 30 -4.49 2.94 16.54
C VAL A 30 -3.29 3.30 17.39
N GLN A 31 -2.25 2.47 17.35
CA GLN A 31 -0.98 2.71 18.00
C GLN A 31 0.15 2.73 16.97
N ARG A 32 1.00 3.74 17.05
CA ARG A 32 2.25 3.81 16.30
C ARG A 32 3.39 3.22 17.12
N ILE A 33 4.25 2.43 16.47
CA ILE A 33 5.41 1.77 17.06
C ILE A 33 6.60 2.01 16.14
N GLY A 34 7.73 2.47 16.69
CA GLY A 34 8.93 2.78 15.91
C GLY A 34 8.95 4.16 15.25
N ASP A 35 10.01 4.42 14.49
CA ASP A 35 10.30 5.71 13.88
C ASP A 35 10.96 5.60 12.49
N GLY A 36 10.80 6.66 11.69
CA GLY A 36 11.53 6.94 10.45
C GLY A 36 11.63 5.79 9.44
N LYS A 37 12.63 4.92 9.63
CA LYS A 37 13.00 3.86 8.68
C LYS A 37 12.19 2.58 8.85
N HIS A 38 11.81 2.23 10.08
CA HIS A 38 11.02 1.04 10.38
C HIS A 38 9.89 1.45 11.31
N LEU A 39 8.69 1.54 10.75
CA LEU A 39 7.54 2.06 11.45
C LEU A 39 6.40 1.05 11.34
N ALA A 40 5.79 0.71 12.46
CA ALA A 40 4.60 -0.12 12.50
C ALA A 40 3.41 0.68 13.02
N VAL A 41 2.25 0.45 12.42
CA VAL A 41 0.96 0.95 12.91
C VAL A 41 0.09 -0.24 13.23
N GLN A 42 -0.30 -0.36 14.49
CA GLN A 42 -1.24 -1.37 14.95
C GLN A 42 -2.64 -0.78 15.03
N ILE A 43 -3.60 -1.42 14.39
CA ILE A 43 -5.02 -1.06 14.39
C ILE A 43 -5.77 -2.20 15.07
N ALA A 44 -6.45 -1.90 16.18
CA ALA A 44 -7.17 -2.87 16.97
C ALA A 44 -8.58 -2.40 17.29
N THR A 45 -9.51 -3.32 17.54
CA THR A 45 -10.84 -2.95 18.06
C THR A 45 -10.73 -2.42 19.50
N ARG A 46 -11.48 -1.36 19.81
CA ARG A 46 -11.66 -0.85 21.17
C ARG A 46 -12.54 -1.85 21.90
N GLU A 47 -12.15 -2.23 23.10
CA GLU A 47 -12.82 -3.21 23.96
C GLU A 47 -14.35 -2.96 24.09
N LYS A 48 -15.14 -3.53 23.19
CA LYS A 48 -16.52 -3.93 23.46
C LYS A 48 -16.58 -5.43 23.27
N ILE A 49 -16.37 -6.10 24.40
CA ILE A 49 -16.41 -7.53 24.57
C ILE A 49 -17.85 -7.99 24.29
N PHE A 50 -18.08 -8.59 23.12
CA PHE A 50 -19.08 -9.63 22.95
C PHE A 50 -18.44 -10.70 22.07
N ALA A 51 -18.11 -11.83 22.70
CA ALA A 51 -17.59 -13.08 22.11
C ALA A 51 -16.46 -12.96 21.05
N GLY A 52 -15.22 -13.29 21.45
CA GLY A 52 -14.15 -13.77 20.54
C GLY A 52 -12.87 -12.92 20.38
N GLY A 53 -12.68 -11.90 21.22
CA GLY A 53 -11.37 -11.26 21.45
C GLY A 53 -11.01 -10.13 20.47
N PRO A 54 -9.98 -9.32 20.77
CA PRO A 54 -9.63 -8.17 19.95
C PRO A 54 -8.94 -8.60 18.64
N THR A 55 -9.48 -8.16 17.50
CA THR A 55 -8.81 -8.24 16.20
C THR A 55 -7.76 -7.15 16.13
N ALA A 56 -6.50 -7.51 15.89
CA ALA A 56 -5.40 -6.57 15.70
C ALA A 56 -4.72 -6.81 14.34
N LEU A 57 -4.60 -5.74 13.56
CA LEU A 57 -3.88 -5.70 12.30
C LEU A 57 -2.67 -4.79 12.46
N THR A 58 -1.49 -5.31 12.15
CA THR A 58 -0.24 -4.56 12.19
C THR A 58 0.26 -4.30 10.78
N VAL A 59 0.42 -3.02 10.47
CA VAL A 59 0.93 -2.50 9.21
C VAL A 59 2.37 -2.09 9.43
N THR A 60 3.30 -2.91 8.96
CA THR A 60 4.74 -2.60 8.99
C THR A 60 5.10 -1.83 7.73
N MET A 61 5.86 -0.76 7.89
CA MET A 61 6.25 0.15 6.82
C MET A 61 7.75 0.40 6.89
N GLU A 62 8.41 0.31 5.74
CA GLU A 62 9.83 0.59 5.61
C GLU A 62 10.11 1.48 4.40
N LYS A 63 11.00 2.45 4.59
CA LYS A 63 11.40 3.35 3.50
C LYS A 63 12.26 2.58 2.50
N VAL A 64 11.84 2.58 1.23
CA VAL A 64 12.62 2.02 0.11
C VAL A 64 13.01 3.12 -0.88
N SER A 65 13.92 2.80 -1.80
CA SER A 65 14.50 3.77 -2.75
C SER A 65 13.46 4.52 -3.59
N ASP A 66 12.32 3.89 -3.85
CA ASP A 66 11.29 4.32 -4.78
C ASP A 66 9.93 4.58 -4.12
N GLY A 67 9.86 4.55 -2.79
CA GLY A 67 8.61 4.70 -2.05
C GLY A 67 8.64 4.14 -0.65
N VAL A 68 7.59 3.43 -0.27
CA VAL A 68 7.44 2.76 1.03
C VAL A 68 6.95 1.33 0.80
N SER A 69 7.68 0.35 1.35
CA SER A 69 7.21 -1.03 1.41
C SER A 69 6.27 -1.16 2.61
N VAL A 70 5.16 -1.88 2.40
CA VAL A 70 4.11 -2.06 3.39
C VAL A 70 3.78 -3.54 3.50
N GLN A 71 3.76 -4.05 4.72
CA GLN A 71 3.43 -5.43 5.02
C GLN A 71 2.31 -5.47 6.06
N LEU A 72 1.24 -6.20 5.76
CA LEU A 72 0.10 -6.37 6.66
C LEU A 72 0.24 -7.72 7.38
N SER A 73 0.10 -7.71 8.69
CA SER A 73 0.19 -8.89 9.54
C SER A 73 -0.98 -8.95 10.52
N LYS A 74 -1.71 -10.05 10.51
CA LYS A 74 -2.75 -10.32 11.50
C LYS A 74 -2.06 -10.78 12.78
N GLN A 75 -2.35 -10.14 13.91
CA GLN A 75 -1.90 -10.60 15.21
C GLN A 75 -3.13 -11.02 16.01
N ALA A 76 -3.36 -12.34 16.08
CA ALA A 76 -4.29 -12.88 17.06
C ALA A 76 -3.67 -12.65 18.45
N TRP A 77 -4.33 -11.82 19.28
CA TRP A 77 -3.95 -11.73 20.68
C TRP A 77 -4.26 -13.06 21.38
N PHE A 78 -3.49 -13.35 22.43
CA PHE A 78 -3.56 -14.54 23.29
C PHE A 78 -4.90 -14.74 24.04
N GLY A 79 -6.04 -14.35 23.47
CA GLY A 79 -7.40 -14.57 24.00
C GLY A 79 -8.05 -15.89 23.56
N VAL A 80 -7.55 -16.52 22.50
CA VAL A 80 -8.10 -17.81 22.02
C VAL A 80 -7.64 -18.98 22.92
N ALA A 81 -6.43 -18.95 23.46
CA ALA A 81 -5.93 -20.00 24.35
C ALA A 81 -6.55 -19.96 25.75
N ALA A 82 -6.78 -18.76 26.31
CA ALA A 82 -7.38 -18.59 27.63
C ALA A 82 -8.88 -18.97 27.64
N SER A 83 -9.61 -18.61 26.57
CA SER A 83 -11.03 -18.95 26.43
C SER A 83 -11.25 -20.44 26.14
N LEU A 84 -10.34 -21.11 25.43
CA LEU A 84 -10.42 -22.57 25.22
C LEU A 84 -10.17 -23.38 26.49
N GLY A 85 -9.23 -22.97 27.35
CA GLY A 85 -8.94 -23.69 28.61
C GLY A 85 -10.10 -23.67 29.61
N VAL A 86 -10.77 -22.52 29.75
CA VAL A 86 -11.95 -22.37 30.63
C VAL A 86 -13.20 -23.02 30.01
N THR A 87 -13.35 -22.94 28.68
CA THR A 87 -14.51 -23.52 27.97
C THR A 87 -14.42 -25.05 27.87
N ALA A 88 -13.23 -25.63 27.72
CA ALA A 88 -13.04 -27.08 27.69
C ALA A 88 -13.40 -27.74 29.04
N LEU A 89 -13.03 -27.09 30.15
CA LEU A 89 -13.40 -27.54 31.50
C LEU A 89 -14.91 -27.38 31.79
N GLY A 90 -15.56 -26.34 31.23
CA GLY A 90 -17.01 -26.13 31.35
C GLY A 90 -17.86 -27.04 30.47
N ALA A 91 -17.41 -27.34 29.25
CA ALA A 91 -18.11 -28.19 28.28
C ALA A 91 -18.22 -29.65 28.74
N LEU A 92 -17.24 -30.13 29.54
CA LEU A 92 -17.32 -31.43 30.23
C LEU A 92 -18.50 -31.53 31.20
N LYS A 93 -18.96 -30.40 31.77
CA LYS A 93 -20.09 -30.37 32.72
C LYS A 93 -21.43 -30.08 32.06
N ASN A 94 -21.47 -29.41 30.90
CA ASN A 94 -22.73 -29.11 30.23
C ASN A 94 -22.58 -29.03 28.70
N PRO A 95 -22.83 -30.14 27.98
CA PRO A 95 -22.58 -30.23 26.53
C PRO A 95 -23.51 -29.34 25.68
N TRP A 96 -24.63 -28.87 26.24
CA TRP A 96 -25.56 -27.97 25.55
C TRP A 96 -25.04 -26.52 25.45
N SER A 97 -23.96 -26.15 26.16
CA SER A 97 -23.37 -24.81 26.06
C SER A 97 -22.63 -24.57 24.75
N LEU A 98 -22.36 -25.62 23.96
CA LEU A 98 -21.65 -25.53 22.68
C LEU A 98 -22.58 -25.22 21.49
N LEU A 99 -23.90 -25.34 21.66
CA LEU A 99 -24.88 -24.99 20.62
C LEU A 99 -25.04 -23.47 20.44
N ASN A 100 -24.59 -22.67 21.41
CA ASN A 100 -24.50 -21.20 21.29
C ASN A 100 -23.18 -20.72 20.65
N ARG A 101 -22.30 -21.63 20.19
CA ARG A 101 -21.02 -21.30 19.52
C ARG A 101 -21.04 -21.49 18.00
N ILE A 102 -22.22 -21.67 17.42
CA ILE A 102 -22.39 -21.80 15.96
C ILE A 102 -22.26 -20.43 15.26
N ASP A 103 -22.25 -19.33 16.02
CA ASP A 103 -22.03 -17.97 15.50
C ASP A 103 -20.56 -17.62 15.20
N ASP A 104 -19.61 -18.53 15.44
CA ASP A 104 -18.15 -18.29 15.29
C ASP A 104 -17.66 -18.20 13.81
N LEU A 105 -18.56 -18.01 12.83
CA LEU A 105 -18.23 -17.73 11.42
C LEU A 105 -18.21 -16.23 11.07
N ALA A 106 -18.49 -15.34 12.03
CA ALA A 106 -18.54 -13.89 11.80
C ALA A 106 -17.17 -13.18 11.92
N GLN A 107 -16.18 -13.79 12.60
CA GLN A 107 -14.91 -13.12 12.92
C GLN A 107 -13.88 -13.11 11.80
N ASP A 108 -13.88 -14.12 10.93
CA ASP A 108 -13.01 -14.10 9.76
C ASP A 108 -13.40 -12.99 8.78
N LEU A 109 -14.69 -12.66 8.70
CA LEU A 109 -15.23 -11.58 7.87
C LEU A 109 -14.77 -10.19 8.34
N GLU A 110 -14.85 -9.87 9.64
CA GLU A 110 -14.41 -8.57 10.15
C GLU A 110 -12.90 -8.34 9.99
N SER A 111 -12.09 -9.38 10.19
CA SER A 111 -10.63 -9.28 10.02
C SER A 111 -10.21 -9.08 8.56
N LEU A 112 -10.94 -9.67 7.62
CA LEU A 112 -10.71 -9.47 6.18
C LEU A 112 -11.15 -8.07 5.76
N GLN A 113 -12.31 -7.61 6.22
CA GLN A 113 -12.80 -6.25 5.95
C GLN A 113 -11.83 -5.17 6.46
N LEU A 114 -11.27 -5.32 7.67
CA LEU A 114 -10.29 -4.36 8.18
C LEU A 114 -9.03 -4.31 7.30
N GLN A 115 -8.53 -5.48 6.87
CA GLN A 115 -7.37 -5.57 6.00
C GLN A 115 -7.64 -4.89 4.63
N GLU A 116 -8.79 -5.16 4.02
CA GLU A 116 -9.20 -4.54 2.76
C GLU A 116 -9.35 -3.02 2.89
N ASN A 117 -10.00 -2.55 3.95
CA ASN A 117 -10.19 -1.11 4.21
C ASN A 117 -8.86 -0.38 4.40
N VAL A 118 -7.91 -0.99 5.13
CA VAL A 118 -6.56 -0.43 5.32
C VAL A 118 -5.81 -0.37 4.01
N LEU A 119 -5.87 -1.44 3.21
CA LEU A 119 -5.23 -1.46 1.90
C LEU A 119 -5.82 -0.39 0.96
N GLN A 120 -7.14 -0.26 0.92
CA GLN A 120 -7.83 0.75 0.12
C GLN A 120 -7.44 2.18 0.55
N ALA A 121 -7.39 2.46 1.85
CA ALA A 121 -6.98 3.77 2.35
C ALA A 121 -5.54 4.12 1.95
N LEU A 122 -4.61 3.14 2.00
CA LEU A 122 -3.24 3.32 1.54
C LEU A 122 -3.17 3.57 0.02
N GLU A 123 -3.96 2.84 -0.78
CA GLU A 123 -4.03 3.02 -2.23
C GLU A 123 -4.60 4.37 -2.64
N GLU A 124 -5.64 4.85 -1.96
CA GLU A 124 -6.20 6.19 -2.18
C GLU A 124 -5.18 7.28 -1.83
N TYR A 125 -4.50 7.15 -0.70
CA TYR A 125 -3.47 8.10 -0.30
C TYR A 125 -2.30 8.12 -1.29
N ALA A 126 -1.81 6.94 -1.70
CA ALA A 126 -0.75 6.81 -2.69
C ALA A 126 -1.16 7.32 -4.07
N ARG A 127 -2.42 7.15 -4.49
CA ARG A 127 -2.93 7.77 -5.73
C ARG A 127 -3.07 9.28 -5.66
N GLN A 128 -3.24 9.86 -4.48
CA GLN A 128 -3.30 11.31 -4.33
C GLN A 128 -1.91 11.95 -4.23
N HIS A 129 -0.92 11.21 -3.71
CA HIS A 129 0.40 11.77 -3.35
C HIS A 129 1.60 11.11 -4.06
N GLY A 130 1.42 9.97 -4.72
CA GLY A 130 2.47 9.13 -5.32
C GLY A 130 2.45 9.04 -6.85
N THR A 131 1.61 9.82 -7.53
CA THR A 131 1.33 9.75 -8.99
C THR A 131 2.52 9.98 -9.92
N GLY A 132 3.69 10.40 -9.40
CA GLY A 132 4.89 10.59 -10.21
C GLY A 132 5.73 9.33 -10.49
N TYR A 133 5.60 8.26 -9.70
CA TYR A 133 6.68 7.25 -9.62
C TYR A 133 6.42 5.94 -10.38
N GLN A 134 5.16 5.48 -10.52
CA GLN A 134 4.83 4.38 -11.45
C GLN A 134 5.10 4.78 -12.91
N LEU A 135 5.05 6.07 -13.22
CA LEU A 135 5.53 6.62 -14.49
C LEU A 135 7.07 6.53 -14.57
N SER A 136 7.77 6.80 -13.46
CA SER A 136 9.24 6.88 -13.41
C SER A 136 9.95 5.60 -13.83
N GLU A 137 9.47 4.40 -13.49
CA GLU A 137 10.18 3.16 -13.87
C GLU A 137 10.17 2.92 -15.39
N ARG A 138 9.00 3.06 -16.04
CA ARG A 138 8.88 2.96 -17.51
C ARG A 138 9.58 4.12 -18.21
N LEU A 139 9.64 5.29 -17.57
CA LEU A 139 10.30 6.48 -18.07
C LEU A 139 11.77 6.60 -17.69
N GLN A 140 12.33 5.66 -16.92
CA GLN A 140 13.76 5.64 -16.60
C GLN A 140 14.55 4.89 -17.66
N ARG A 141 13.89 4.02 -18.44
CA ARG A 141 14.55 3.18 -19.44
C ARG A 141 13.91 3.33 -20.81
N LEU A 142 14.72 3.68 -21.79
CA LEU A 142 14.34 3.70 -23.20
C LEU A 142 15.06 2.59 -23.96
N VAL A 143 14.39 2.00 -24.94
CA VAL A 143 14.99 0.95 -25.78
C VAL A 143 15.62 1.62 -27.00
N CYS A 144 16.89 1.34 -27.26
CA CYS A 144 17.56 1.84 -28.45
C CYS A 144 16.88 1.27 -29.71
N PRO A 145 16.40 2.11 -30.65
CA PRO A 145 15.71 1.62 -31.85
C PRO A 145 16.65 0.90 -32.83
N TYR A 146 17.97 0.98 -32.64
CA TYR A 146 18.98 0.39 -33.52
C TYR A 146 19.45 -0.99 -33.07
N CYS A 147 19.75 -1.17 -31.77
CA CYS A 147 20.30 -2.42 -31.23
C CYS A 147 19.47 -3.03 -30.10
N LEU A 148 18.32 -2.42 -29.77
CA LEU A 148 17.37 -2.86 -28.75
C LEU A 148 17.91 -2.90 -27.30
N THR A 149 19.10 -2.33 -27.06
CA THR A 149 19.65 -2.19 -25.72
C THR A 149 18.84 -1.19 -24.90
N ALA A 150 18.55 -1.53 -23.64
CA ALA A 150 17.96 -0.61 -22.69
C ALA A 150 18.97 0.45 -22.24
N ASN A 151 18.58 1.72 -22.29
CA ASN A 151 19.39 2.88 -21.93
C ASN A 151 18.64 3.75 -20.92
N LEU A 152 19.37 4.56 -20.16
CA LEU A 152 18.77 5.53 -19.24
C LEU A 152 18.16 6.71 -20.01
N VAL A 153 17.01 7.19 -19.57
CA VAL A 153 16.45 8.45 -20.08
C VAL A 153 17.38 9.63 -19.74
N GLY A 154 17.54 10.54 -20.70
CA GLY A 154 18.50 11.64 -20.64
C GLY A 154 19.87 11.38 -21.30
N THR A 155 20.22 10.13 -21.62
CA THR A 155 21.49 9.86 -22.35
C THR A 155 21.37 10.23 -23.83
N SER A 156 22.38 10.93 -24.38
CA SER A 156 22.40 11.34 -25.79
C SER A 156 22.68 10.19 -26.76
N SER A 157 23.40 9.16 -26.32
CA SER A 157 23.84 8.02 -27.14
C SER A 157 23.66 6.67 -26.44
N CYS A 158 23.42 5.63 -27.22
CA CYS A 158 23.29 4.26 -26.73
C CYS A 158 24.59 3.76 -26.11
N MET A 159 24.51 3.19 -24.90
CA MET A 159 25.66 2.64 -24.18
C MET A 159 26.31 1.43 -24.86
N ALA A 160 25.57 0.73 -25.73
CA ALA A 160 26.07 -0.46 -26.42
C ALA A 160 26.55 -0.17 -27.85
N CYS A 161 25.79 0.59 -28.64
CA CYS A 161 26.08 0.79 -30.07
C CYS A 161 26.46 2.24 -30.44
N GLY A 162 26.39 3.19 -29.50
CA GLY A 162 26.70 4.59 -29.75
C GLY A 162 25.65 5.38 -30.56
N ALA A 163 24.56 4.74 -31.00
CA ALA A 163 23.52 5.41 -31.79
C ALA A 163 22.83 6.54 -31.02
N PRO A 164 22.40 7.63 -31.69
CA PRO A 164 21.74 8.76 -31.04
C PRO A 164 20.38 8.33 -30.48
N LEU A 165 20.05 8.82 -29.28
CA LEU A 165 18.81 8.49 -28.58
C LEU A 165 17.86 9.69 -28.44
N GLY A 166 18.25 10.87 -28.93
CA GLY A 166 17.46 12.11 -28.80
C GLY A 166 16.02 11.97 -29.30
N GLU A 167 15.80 11.22 -30.39
CA GLU A 167 14.45 11.02 -30.92
C GLU A 167 13.57 10.11 -30.06
N SER A 168 14.19 9.23 -29.26
CA SER A 168 13.50 8.31 -28.36
C SER A 168 13.34 8.88 -26.94
N GLN A 169 13.81 10.10 -26.67
CA GLN A 169 13.64 10.75 -25.37
C GLN A 169 12.17 11.18 -25.18
N PRO A 170 11.59 10.97 -23.98
CA PRO A 170 10.26 11.42 -23.67
C PRO A 170 10.21 12.95 -23.54
N ILE A 171 9.03 13.54 -23.69
CA ILE A 171 8.80 14.99 -23.57
C ILE A 171 7.99 15.29 -22.32
N THR A 172 8.08 16.51 -21.79
CA THR A 172 7.28 16.94 -20.63
C THR A 172 6.11 17.82 -21.05
N CYS A 173 4.95 17.62 -20.44
CA CYS A 173 3.79 18.48 -20.59
C CYS A 173 4.14 19.90 -20.12
N PRO A 174 4.02 20.92 -20.98
CA PRO A 174 4.37 22.29 -20.61
C PRO A 174 3.43 22.90 -19.58
N SER A 175 2.25 22.30 -19.37
CA SER A 175 1.24 22.82 -18.43
C SER A 175 1.35 22.26 -17.01
N CYS A 176 1.75 21.00 -16.85
CA CYS A 176 1.77 20.35 -15.53
C CYS A 176 3.04 19.52 -15.24
N GLY A 177 3.99 19.47 -16.17
CA GLY A 177 5.24 18.74 -16.00
C GLY A 177 5.15 17.21 -16.15
N PHE A 178 3.97 16.66 -16.44
CA PHE A 178 3.80 15.22 -16.67
C PHE A 178 4.62 14.74 -17.87
N ILE A 179 5.33 13.62 -17.76
CA ILE A 179 6.16 13.09 -18.83
C ILE A 179 5.28 12.29 -19.80
N LEU A 180 5.47 12.50 -21.09
CA LEU A 180 4.62 12.01 -22.17
C LEU A 180 5.48 11.27 -23.19
N ASP A 181 4.87 10.27 -23.83
CA ASP A 181 5.39 9.76 -25.09
C ASP A 181 5.13 10.79 -26.20
N LYS A 182 6.04 10.88 -27.19
CA LYS A 182 5.95 11.84 -28.30
C LYS A 182 4.66 11.73 -29.15
N HIS A 183 3.87 10.68 -28.96
CA HIS A 183 2.66 10.38 -29.73
C HIS A 183 1.36 10.86 -29.07
N GLU A 184 1.40 11.37 -27.84
CA GLU A 184 0.20 11.85 -27.15
C GLU A 184 -0.23 13.24 -27.64
N SER A 185 -1.54 13.41 -27.90
CA SER A 185 -2.15 14.69 -28.31
C SER A 185 -2.81 15.45 -27.16
N THR A 186 -3.17 14.73 -26.08
CA THR A 186 -3.77 15.28 -24.87
C THR A 186 -3.05 14.68 -23.68
N CYS A 187 -2.68 15.51 -22.71
CA CYS A 187 -2.03 15.03 -21.49
C CYS A 187 -3.01 14.17 -20.68
N PRO A 188 -2.71 12.89 -20.39
CA PRO A 188 -3.60 12.02 -19.62
C PRO A 188 -3.72 12.45 -18.15
N ASN A 189 -2.78 13.26 -17.66
CA ASN A 189 -2.77 13.74 -16.28
C ASN A 189 -3.61 15.01 -16.07
N CYS A 190 -3.45 16.04 -16.91
CA CYS A 190 -4.16 17.33 -16.73
C CYS A 190 -5.26 17.59 -17.76
N GLY A 191 -5.44 16.73 -18.76
CA GLY A 191 -6.47 16.86 -19.79
C GLY A 191 -6.23 17.99 -20.80
N ARG A 192 -5.12 18.75 -20.68
CA ARG A 192 -4.80 19.82 -21.64
C ARG A 192 -4.23 19.25 -22.93
N ALA A 193 -4.62 19.88 -24.04
CA ALA A 193 -4.07 19.58 -25.36
C ALA A 193 -2.57 19.90 -25.40
N LEU A 194 -1.80 19.02 -26.04
CA LEU A 194 -0.37 19.16 -26.23
C LEU A 194 -0.12 19.86 -27.57
N THR A 195 0.20 21.15 -27.53
CA THR A 195 0.67 21.88 -28.70
C THR A 195 2.07 21.43 -29.04
N LYS A 196 2.21 20.59 -30.08
CA LYS A 196 3.51 20.18 -30.63
C LYS A 196 4.26 21.44 -31.05
N THR A 197 5.27 21.82 -30.28
CA THR A 197 6.22 22.86 -30.68
C THR A 197 7.44 22.09 -31.17
N PHE A 198 7.76 22.25 -32.46
CA PHE A 198 8.80 21.53 -33.19
C PHE A 198 10.19 21.78 -32.61
#